data_AF-A0A0K1EBG2-F1
#
_entry.id   AF-A0A0K1EBG2-F1
#
_cell.length_a   1.000
_cell.length_b   1.000
_cell.length_c   1.000
_cell.angle_alpha   90.00
_cell.angle_beta   90.00
_cell.angle_gamma   90.00
#
_symmetry.space_group_name_H-M   'P 1'
#
loop_
_entity.id
_entity.type
_entity.pdbx_description
1 polymer ?
#
loop_
_entity_poly.entity_id
_entity_poly.type
_entity_poly.pdbx_seq_one_letter_code
_entity_poly.pdbx_strand_id
1 'polypeptide(L)'
;MTTTLLVKQYAGELTLDLTDLQGSLVDLPSGGMRGLRREKPGWDRAEQELSTRLPLHAAELRVAPDLGTQISTLNTRLARVRAVKRTVEKLAEVAAETEAYLEDQREALVGLVVDSVRKAAKRTDPALMTAFEKTIRYHGQTGLLAAKTRRKNEAATAEEEEAGVPFKGGAALAAAPEGESEDEPQET
;
A
#
# COMPACT_ATOMS: atom_id res chain seq x y z
N MET A 1 7.77 7.47 -24.67
CA MET A 1 6.92 6.27 -24.69
C MET A 1 5.83 6.48 -23.67
N THR A 2 4.61 6.74 -24.10
CA THR A 2 3.47 6.90 -23.19
C THR A 2 3.06 5.51 -22.76
N THR A 3 3.45 5.09 -21.56
CA THR A 3 2.97 3.83 -20.99
C THR A 3 1.49 4.03 -20.68
N THR A 4 0.62 3.61 -21.59
CA THR A 4 -0.81 3.53 -21.32
C THR A 4 -0.99 2.48 -20.22
N LEU A 5 -1.10 2.92 -18.98
CA LEU A 5 -1.49 2.05 -17.88
C LEU A 5 -2.89 1.51 -18.21
N LEU A 6 -3.01 0.18 -18.33
CA LEU A 6 -4.30 -0.47 -18.48
C LEU A 6 -5.02 -0.39 -17.13
N VAL A 7 -5.80 0.67 -16.93
CA VAL A 7 -6.58 0.87 -15.71
C VAL A 7 -7.75 -0.11 -15.71
N LYS A 8 -7.75 -1.04 -14.75
CA LYS A 8 -8.87 -1.95 -14.53
C LYS A 8 -9.80 -1.32 -13.51
N GLN A 9 -11.09 -1.18 -13.86
CA GLN A 9 -12.10 -0.76 -12.89
C GLN A 9 -12.21 -1.78 -11.76
N TYR A 10 -12.33 -1.29 -10.53
CA TYR A 10 -12.59 -2.14 -9.38
C TYR A 10 -13.96 -2.81 -9.54
N ALA A 11 -13.97 -4.14 -9.54
CA ALA A 11 -15.17 -4.96 -9.71
C ALA A 11 -15.54 -5.72 -8.42
N GLY A 12 -14.92 -5.36 -7.29
CA GLY A 12 -15.22 -5.97 -6.00
C GLY A 12 -16.43 -5.35 -5.33
N GLU A 13 -16.68 -5.78 -4.10
CA GLU A 13 -17.82 -5.34 -3.31
C GLU A 13 -17.67 -3.87 -2.88
N LEU A 14 -18.71 -3.06 -3.12
CA LEU A 14 -18.72 -1.62 -2.84
C LEU A 14 -19.49 -1.27 -1.56
N THR A 15 -20.26 -2.22 -1.04
CA THR A 15 -21.11 -2.05 0.13
C THR A 15 -20.65 -2.97 1.24
N LEU A 16 -20.41 -2.42 2.42
CA LEU A 16 -19.97 -3.18 3.58
C LEU A 16 -21.04 -3.06 4.67
N ASP A 17 -21.80 -4.13 4.89
CA ASP A 17 -22.74 -4.21 6.00
C ASP A 17 -22.05 -4.75 7.26
N LEU A 18 -22.16 -4.00 8.36
CA LEU A 18 -21.57 -4.33 9.66
C LEU A 18 -22.63 -4.60 10.72
N THR A 19 -23.90 -4.68 10.33
CA THR A 19 -25.02 -4.87 11.24
C THR A 19 -24.88 -6.16 12.04
N ASP A 20 -24.29 -7.21 11.46
CA ASP A 20 -24.00 -8.50 12.12
C ASP A 20 -22.94 -8.41 13.23
N LEU A 21 -22.14 -7.34 13.25
CA LEU A 21 -21.12 -7.05 14.27
C LEU A 21 -21.59 -6.01 15.29
N GLN A 22 -22.86 -5.59 15.27
CA GLN A 22 -23.40 -4.66 16.24
C GLN A 22 -23.19 -5.17 17.68
N GLY A 23 -22.65 -4.31 18.54
CA GLY A 23 -22.29 -4.66 19.92
C GLY A 23 -21.00 -5.47 20.10
N SER A 24 -20.35 -5.89 19.00
CA SER A 24 -19.02 -6.53 19.03
C SER A 24 -17.88 -5.58 18.63
N LEU A 25 -18.18 -4.53 17.86
CA LEU A 25 -17.19 -3.50 17.50
C LEU A 25 -16.89 -2.60 18.70
N VAL A 26 -15.60 -2.33 18.90
CA VAL A 26 -15.09 -1.48 19.98
C VAL A 26 -14.20 -0.40 19.40
N ASP A 27 -14.41 0.83 19.84
CA ASP A 27 -13.50 1.95 19.58
C ASP A 27 -12.58 2.10 20.79
N LEU A 28 -11.27 1.97 20.57
CA LEU A 28 -10.28 2.07 21.63
C LEU A 28 -9.57 3.42 21.50
N PRO A 29 -9.33 4.13 22.62
CA PRO A 29 -8.58 5.38 22.58
C PRO A 29 -7.15 5.14 22.06
N SER A 30 -6.47 6.22 21.68
CA SER A 30 -5.06 6.14 21.25
C SER A 30 -4.21 5.43 22.30
N GLY A 31 -3.44 4.42 21.86
CA GLY A 31 -2.65 3.56 22.75
C GLY A 31 -3.44 2.46 23.46
N GLY A 32 -4.77 2.40 23.32
CA GLY A 32 -5.65 1.39 23.94
C GLY A 32 -5.41 -0.05 23.47
N MET A 33 -4.63 -0.24 22.40
CA MET A 33 -4.18 -1.57 21.97
C MET A 33 -3.00 -2.11 22.79
N ARG A 34 -2.32 -1.27 23.59
CA ARG A 34 -1.13 -1.66 24.33
C ARG A 34 -1.49 -2.66 25.43
N GLY A 35 -0.81 -3.79 25.47
CA GLY A 35 -1.02 -4.85 26.46
C GLY A 35 -2.12 -5.85 26.09
N LEU A 36 -2.88 -5.64 25.01
CA LEU A 36 -3.80 -6.65 24.49
C LEU A 36 -3.03 -7.86 23.96
N ARG A 37 -3.46 -9.06 24.37
CA ARG A 37 -2.89 -10.31 23.88
C ARG A 37 -3.40 -10.59 22.47
N ARG A 38 -2.50 -11.07 21.61
CA ARG A 38 -2.82 -11.50 20.24
C ARG A 38 -2.71 -13.01 20.13
N GLU A 39 -3.34 -13.54 19.10
CA GLU A 39 -3.17 -14.93 18.69
C GLU A 39 -1.68 -15.22 18.46
N LYS A 40 -1.27 -16.44 18.82
CA LYS A 40 0.10 -16.92 18.67
C LYS A 40 0.15 -18.01 17.60
N PRO A 41 1.32 -18.25 16.97
CA PRO A 41 1.50 -19.39 16.08
C PRO A 41 1.10 -20.71 16.77
N GLY A 42 0.38 -21.56 16.03
CA GLY A 42 -0.11 -22.86 16.54
C GLY A 42 -1.50 -22.83 17.19
N TRP A 43 -2.24 -21.71 17.09
CA TRP A 43 -3.59 -21.60 17.64
C TRP A 43 -4.54 -22.70 17.16
N ASP A 44 -4.56 -23.03 15.86
CA ASP A 44 -5.48 -24.04 15.31
C ASP A 44 -5.35 -25.41 16.00
N ARG A 45 -4.11 -25.82 16.31
CA ARG A 45 -3.84 -27.06 17.06
C ARG A 45 -4.36 -26.97 18.49
N ALA A 46 -4.16 -25.82 19.14
CA ALA A 46 -4.66 -25.58 20.48
C ALA A 46 -6.20 -25.53 20.52
N GLU A 47 -6.85 -24.92 19.52
CA GLU A 47 -8.31 -24.89 19.39
C GLU A 47 -8.87 -26.30 19.20
N GLN A 48 -8.24 -27.12 18.35
CA GLN A 48 -8.63 -28.52 18.16
C GLN A 48 -8.47 -29.32 19.46
N GLU A 49 -7.37 -29.13 20.19
CA GLU A 49 -7.16 -29.79 21.47
C GLU A 49 -8.21 -29.34 22.51
N LEU A 50 -8.46 -28.03 22.62
CA LEU A 50 -9.44 -27.47 23.55
C LEU A 50 -10.85 -27.98 23.23
N SER A 51 -11.27 -27.96 21.96
CA SER A 51 -12.61 -28.41 21.56
C SER A 51 -12.86 -29.90 21.82
N THR A 52 -11.81 -30.73 21.78
CA THR A 52 -11.91 -32.18 22.00
C THR A 52 -11.74 -32.60 23.45
N ARG A 53 -10.76 -32.01 24.16
CA ARG A 53 -10.38 -32.44 25.53
C ARG A 53 -11.12 -31.68 26.63
N LEU A 54 -11.44 -30.40 26.42
CA LEU A 54 -12.06 -29.57 27.46
C LEU A 54 -13.40 -30.15 27.95
N PRO A 55 -14.32 -30.66 27.09
CA PRO A 55 -15.57 -31.26 27.56
C PRO A 55 -15.37 -32.48 28.47
N LEU A 56 -14.28 -33.23 28.27
CA LEU A 56 -13.96 -34.44 29.04
C LEU A 56 -13.32 -34.11 30.39
N HIS A 57 -12.49 -33.06 30.44
CA HIS A 57 -11.68 -32.73 31.62
C HIS A 57 -12.12 -31.47 32.38
N ALA A 58 -13.21 -30.80 31.97
CA ALA A 58 -13.64 -29.53 32.57
C ALA A 58 -13.85 -29.63 34.11
N ALA A 59 -14.45 -30.72 34.57
CA ALA A 59 -14.70 -30.95 36.00
C ALA A 59 -13.39 -31.11 36.79
N GLU A 60 -12.44 -31.87 36.26
CA GLU A 60 -11.12 -32.10 36.88
C GLU A 60 -10.30 -30.81 36.96
N LEU A 61 -10.37 -29.99 35.90
CA LEU A 61 -9.72 -28.67 35.83
C LEU A 61 -10.44 -27.60 36.68
N ARG A 62 -11.61 -27.93 37.24
CA ARG A 62 -12.47 -27.00 37.98
C ARG A 62 -12.80 -25.71 37.20
N VAL A 63 -12.98 -25.85 35.89
CA VAL A 63 -13.38 -24.74 35.01
C VAL A 63 -14.89 -24.76 34.78
N ALA A 64 -15.44 -23.61 34.39
CA ALA A 64 -16.85 -23.51 34.05
C ALA A 64 -17.18 -24.42 32.86
N PRO A 65 -18.31 -25.15 32.90
CA PRO A 65 -18.67 -26.12 31.86
C PRO A 65 -18.95 -25.47 30.50
N ASP A 66 -19.31 -24.19 30.48
CA ASP A 66 -19.60 -23.41 29.28
C ASP A 66 -18.36 -22.73 28.66
N LEU A 67 -17.18 -22.86 29.28
CA LEU A 67 -15.95 -22.22 28.81
C LEU A 67 -15.62 -22.56 27.36
N GLY A 68 -15.82 -23.82 26.94
CA GLY A 68 -15.61 -24.24 25.55
C GLY A 68 -16.52 -23.50 24.57
N THR A 69 -17.79 -23.31 24.94
CA THR A 69 -18.76 -22.54 24.16
C THR A 69 -18.38 -21.06 24.08
N GLN A 70 -17.88 -20.48 25.17
CA GLN A 70 -17.41 -19.09 25.18
C GLN A 70 -16.22 -18.90 24.22
N ILE A 71 -15.24 -19.80 24.25
CA ILE A 71 -14.08 -19.76 23.34
C ILE A 71 -14.53 -19.86 21.88
N SER A 72 -15.37 -20.85 21.55
CA SER A 72 -15.90 -21.03 20.20
C SER A 72 -16.68 -19.81 19.69
N THR A 73 -17.47 -19.18 20.57
CA THR A 73 -18.19 -17.94 20.26
C THR A 73 -17.23 -16.79 19.94
N LEU A 74 -16.16 -16.63 20.71
CA LEU A 74 -15.13 -15.61 20.46
C LEU A 74 -14.39 -15.87 19.14
N ASN A 75 -14.04 -17.12 18.84
CA ASN A 75 -13.38 -17.48 17.58
C ASN A 75 -14.27 -17.15 16.38
N THR A 76 -15.56 -17.46 16.46
CA THR A 76 -16.54 -17.13 15.42
C THR A 76 -16.64 -15.62 15.21
N ARG A 77 -16.74 -14.83 16.29
CA ARG A 77 -16.76 -13.36 16.20
C ARG A 77 -15.47 -12.81 15.61
N LEU A 78 -14.32 -13.32 16.04
CA LEU A 78 -13.01 -12.90 15.53
C LEU A 78 -12.86 -13.19 14.04
N ALA A 79 -13.34 -14.35 13.57
CA ALA A 79 -13.32 -14.70 12.16
C ALA A 79 -14.15 -13.72 11.31
N ARG A 80 -15.34 -13.32 11.78
CA ARG A 80 -16.18 -12.31 11.10
C ARG A 80 -15.51 -10.95 11.04
N VAL A 81 -14.96 -10.47 12.17
CA VAL A 81 -14.20 -9.20 12.22
C VAL A 81 -13.01 -9.24 11.27
N ARG A 82 -12.27 -10.36 11.20
CA ARG A 82 -11.14 -10.52 10.27
C ARG A 82 -11.56 -10.54 8.81
N ALA A 83 -12.71 -11.12 8.48
CA ALA A 83 -13.25 -11.10 7.11
C ALA A 83 -13.56 -9.67 6.67
N VAL A 84 -14.33 -8.94 7.48
CA VAL A 84 -14.65 -7.53 7.27
C VAL A 84 -13.38 -6.68 7.15
N LYS A 85 -12.42 -6.86 8.05
CA LYS A 85 -11.17 -6.11 8.07
C LYS A 85 -10.43 -6.23 6.73
N ARG A 86 -10.34 -7.44 6.16
CA ARG A 86 -9.69 -7.65 4.86
C ARG A 86 -10.40 -6.89 3.73
N THR A 87 -11.72 -6.89 3.71
CA THR A 87 -12.51 -6.13 2.73
C THR A 87 -12.27 -4.63 2.87
N VAL A 88 -12.30 -4.10 4.10
CA VAL A 88 -12.02 -2.68 4.38
C VAL A 88 -10.61 -2.30 3.96
N GLU A 89 -9.60 -3.11 4.28
CA GLU A 89 -8.21 -2.87 3.88
C GLU A 89 -8.08 -2.81 2.35
N LYS A 90 -8.75 -3.71 1.62
CA LYS A 90 -8.72 -3.67 0.15
C LYS A 90 -9.46 -2.45 -0.41
N LEU A 91 -10.59 -2.06 0.18
CA LEU A 91 -11.29 -0.83 -0.23
C LEU A 91 -10.45 0.42 0.02
N ALA A 92 -9.75 0.49 1.15
CA ALA A 92 -8.83 1.58 1.46
C ALA A 92 -7.66 1.65 0.46
N GLU A 93 -7.09 0.50 0.09
CA GLU A 93 -6.06 0.40 -0.96
C GLU A 93 -6.58 0.92 -2.30
N VAL A 94 -7.75 0.46 -2.75
CA VAL A 94 -8.37 0.90 -4.01
C VAL A 94 -8.69 2.40 -3.99
N ALA A 95 -9.12 2.94 -2.84
CA ALA A 95 -9.37 4.37 -2.70
C ALA A 95 -8.07 5.19 -2.85
N ALA A 96 -6.98 4.74 -2.23
CA ALA A 96 -5.68 5.39 -2.36
C ALA A 96 -5.12 5.32 -3.79
N GLU A 97 -5.26 4.17 -4.46
CA GLU A 97 -4.89 4.01 -5.88
C GLU A 97 -5.71 4.93 -6.78
N THR A 98 -7.02 5.02 -6.53
CA THR A 98 -7.93 5.88 -7.29
C THR A 98 -7.61 7.36 -7.07
N GLU A 99 -7.30 7.75 -5.83
CA GLU A 99 -6.84 9.11 -5.52
C GLU A 99 -5.60 9.46 -6.34
N ALA A 100 -4.54 8.65 -6.25
CA ALA A 100 -3.30 8.88 -7.00
C ALA A 100 -3.54 8.95 -8.52
N TYR A 101 -4.41 8.08 -9.05
CA TYR A 101 -4.79 8.08 -10.46
C TYR A 101 -5.51 9.39 -10.87
N LEU A 102 -6.48 9.85 -10.08
CA LEU A 102 -7.20 11.08 -10.35
C LEU A 102 -6.30 12.32 -10.19
N GLU A 103 -5.35 12.28 -9.26
CA GLU A 103 -4.34 13.32 -9.13
C GLU A 103 -3.42 13.39 -10.36
N ASP A 104 -2.93 12.26 -10.87
CA ASP A 104 -2.13 12.22 -12.10
C ASP A 104 -2.91 12.81 -13.29
N GLN A 105 -4.19 12.43 -13.46
CA GLN A 105 -5.05 13.02 -14.48
C GLN A 105 -5.20 14.54 -14.31
N ARG A 106 -5.41 15.01 -13.08
CA ARG A 106 -5.49 16.45 -12.77
C ARG A 106 -4.20 17.16 -13.14
N GLU A 107 -3.04 16.62 -12.76
CA GLU A 107 -1.74 17.22 -13.06
C GLU A 107 -1.45 17.27 -14.56
N ALA A 108 -1.83 16.23 -15.31
CA ALA A 108 -1.71 16.22 -16.76
C ALA A 108 -2.55 17.34 -17.42
N LEU A 109 -3.77 17.57 -16.93
CA LEU A 109 -4.62 18.67 -17.40
C LEU A 109 -4.04 20.04 -17.02
N VAL A 110 -3.49 20.19 -15.81
CA VAL A 110 -2.80 21.42 -15.40
C VAL A 110 -1.60 21.71 -16.31
N GLY A 111 -0.80 20.68 -16.65
CA GLY A 111 0.30 20.81 -17.60
C GLY A 111 -0.15 21.31 -18.97
N LEU A 112 -1.24 20.73 -19.50
CA LEU A 112 -1.84 21.18 -20.77
C LEU A 112 -2.24 22.67 -20.75
N VAL A 113 -2.84 23.12 -19.64
CA VAL A 113 -3.20 24.53 -19.45
C VAL A 113 -1.95 25.41 -19.42
N VAL A 114 -0.92 25.04 -18.66
CA VAL A 114 0.33 25.80 -18.55
C VAL A 114 1.02 25.93 -19.91
N ASP A 115 1.09 24.85 -20.69
CA ASP A 115 1.70 24.87 -22.03
C ASP A 115 0.89 25.74 -23.00
N SER A 116 -0.44 25.69 -22.91
CA SER A 116 -1.33 26.55 -23.70
C SER A 116 -1.14 28.02 -23.35
N VAL A 117 -1.06 28.37 -22.06
CA VAL A 117 -0.80 29.74 -21.58
C VAL A 117 0.55 30.23 -22.11
N ARG A 118 1.62 29.45 -21.98
CA ARG A 118 2.96 29.83 -22.48
C ARG A 118 2.96 30.08 -23.98
N LYS A 119 2.27 29.22 -24.75
CA LYS A 119 2.15 29.36 -26.20
C LYS A 119 1.36 30.61 -26.59
N ALA A 120 0.25 30.88 -25.92
CA ALA A 120 -0.57 32.06 -26.14
C ALA A 120 0.15 33.35 -25.73
N ALA A 121 0.86 33.35 -24.60
CA ALA A 121 1.63 34.50 -24.15
C ALA A 121 2.74 34.90 -25.12
N LYS A 122 3.38 33.92 -25.75
CA LYS A 122 4.42 34.15 -26.77
C LYS A 122 3.85 34.72 -28.08
N ARG A 123 2.60 34.41 -28.43
CA ARG A 123 2.02 34.69 -29.75
C ARG A 123 0.97 35.80 -29.77
N THR A 124 0.28 36.02 -28.66
CA THR A 124 -0.96 36.80 -28.62
C THR A 124 -0.92 37.84 -27.49
N ASP A 125 -0.84 37.41 -26.23
CA ASP A 125 -0.91 38.33 -25.09
C ASP A 125 0.06 37.94 -23.95
N PRO A 126 1.18 38.67 -23.78
CA PRO A 126 2.13 38.44 -22.70
C PRO A 126 1.53 38.52 -21.28
N ALA A 127 0.44 39.26 -21.06
CA ALA A 127 -0.19 39.42 -19.75
C ALA A 127 -0.74 38.09 -19.18
N LEU A 128 -0.97 37.09 -20.03
CA LEU A 128 -1.38 35.75 -19.63
C LEU A 128 -0.38 35.07 -18.68
N MET A 129 0.91 35.38 -18.79
CA MET A 129 1.93 34.85 -17.87
C MET A 129 1.71 35.35 -16.44
N THR A 130 1.34 36.62 -16.29
CA THR A 130 1.02 37.21 -14.98
C THR A 130 -0.32 36.70 -14.46
N ALA A 131 -1.33 36.58 -15.32
CA ALA A 131 -2.65 36.08 -14.93
C ALA A 131 -2.61 34.64 -14.36
N PHE A 132 -1.72 33.79 -14.88
CA PHE A 132 -1.56 32.40 -14.46
C PHE A 132 -0.28 32.12 -13.67
N GLU A 133 0.34 33.15 -13.08
CA GLU A 133 1.64 33.04 -12.42
C GLU A 133 1.68 31.91 -11.37
N LYS A 134 0.63 31.79 -10.54
CA LYS A 134 0.55 30.77 -9.49
C LYS A 134 0.54 29.36 -10.06
N THR A 135 -0.24 29.11 -11.11
CA THR A 135 -0.35 27.80 -11.77
C THR A 135 0.96 27.42 -12.46
N ILE A 136 1.59 28.38 -13.15
CA ILE A 136 2.89 28.17 -13.78
C ILE A 136 3.96 27.85 -12.73
N ARG A 137 3.95 28.57 -11.61
CA ARG A 137 4.87 28.35 -10.49
C ARG A 137 4.64 26.98 -9.84
N TYR A 138 3.39 26.58 -9.62
CA TYR A 138 3.01 25.28 -9.08
C TYR A 138 3.53 24.13 -9.97
N HIS A 139 3.17 24.15 -11.27
CA HIS A 139 3.63 23.13 -12.22
C HIS A 139 5.17 23.10 -12.37
N GLY A 140 5.85 24.22 -12.15
CA GLY A 140 7.31 24.31 -12.20
C GLY A 140 8.05 23.72 -10.99
N GLN A 141 7.37 23.37 -9.89
CA GLN A 141 8.02 22.95 -8.64
C GLN A 141 8.91 21.71 -8.82
N THR A 142 8.44 20.69 -9.54
CA THR A 142 9.20 19.46 -9.80
C THR A 142 10.50 19.74 -10.56
N GLY A 143 10.45 20.64 -11.54
CA GLY A 143 11.64 21.06 -12.28
C GLY A 143 12.68 21.76 -11.41
N LEU A 144 12.23 22.61 -10.48
CA LEU A 144 13.10 23.29 -9.51
C LEU A 144 13.77 22.31 -8.54
N LEU A 145 13.02 21.33 -8.04
CA LEU A 145 13.55 20.28 -7.18
C LEU A 145 14.57 19.42 -7.93
N ALA A 146 14.26 18.99 -9.15
CA ALA A 146 15.18 18.20 -9.96
C ALA A 146 16.49 18.94 -10.26
N ALA A 147 16.42 20.23 -10.58
CA ALA A 147 17.60 21.07 -10.76
C ALA A 147 18.43 21.23 -9.47
N LYS A 148 17.76 21.37 -8.32
CA LYS A 148 18.43 21.42 -7.01
C LYS A 148 19.14 20.10 -6.70
N THR A 149 18.51 18.96 -6.98
CA THR A 149 19.12 17.63 -6.79
C THR A 149 20.32 17.43 -7.70
N ARG A 150 20.23 17.80 -8.99
CA ARG A 150 21.38 17.72 -9.93
C ARG A 150 22.58 18.51 -9.43
N ARG A 151 22.40 19.77 -9.03
CA ARG A 151 23.47 20.61 -8.49
C ARG A 151 24.11 20.03 -7.23
N LYS A 152 23.30 19.43 -6.34
CA LYS A 152 23.81 18.77 -5.13
C LYS A 152 24.66 17.55 -5.47
N ASN A 153 24.21 16.73 -6.41
CA ASN A 153 24.95 15.54 -6.82
C ASN A 153 26.26 15.93 -7.52
N GLU A 154 26.23 16.91 -8.42
CA GLU A 154 27.42 17.45 -9.09
C GLU A 154 28.45 17.98 -8.07
N ALA A 155 28.02 18.71 -7.04
CA ALA A 155 28.90 19.19 -5.97
C ALA A 155 29.47 18.05 -5.12
N ALA A 156 28.66 17.04 -4.75
CA ALA A 156 29.12 15.89 -3.99
C ALA A 156 30.14 15.06 -4.78
N THR A 157 29.93 14.85 -6.08
CA THR A 157 30.90 14.15 -6.94
C THR A 157 32.20 14.94 -7.08
N ALA A 158 32.15 16.27 -7.19
CA ALA A 158 33.36 17.11 -7.23
C ALA A 158 34.14 17.09 -5.90
N GLU A 159 33.44 17.11 -4.75
CA GLU A 159 34.07 16.97 -3.43
C GLU A 159 34.69 15.57 -3.21
N GLU A 160 34.05 14.52 -3.73
CA GLU A 160 34.59 13.14 -3.69
C GLU A 160 35.83 12.97 -4.60
N GLU A 161 35.85 13.62 -5.76
CA GLU A 161 37.00 13.65 -6.67
C GLU A 161 38.18 14.45 -6.09
N GLU A 162 37.93 15.57 -5.42
CA GLU A 162 38.96 16.37 -4.75
C GLU A 162 39.48 15.72 -3.44
N ALA A 163 38.64 14.95 -2.74
CA ALA A 163 39.03 14.24 -1.52
C ALA A 163 39.89 12.98 -1.75
N GLY A 164 40.10 12.57 -3.01
CA GLY A 164 40.99 11.45 -3.36
C GLY A 164 40.62 10.12 -2.70
N VAL A 165 39.35 9.92 -2.33
CA VAL A 165 38.90 8.69 -1.68
C VAL A 165 38.59 7.66 -2.78
N PRO A 166 39.32 6.54 -2.87
CA PRO A 166 39.06 5.53 -3.89
C PRO A 166 37.67 4.91 -3.69
N PHE A 167 36.83 5.04 -4.72
CA PHE A 167 35.48 4.45 -4.82
C PHE A 167 35.53 2.94 -4.54
N LYS A 168 35.00 2.52 -3.40
CA LYS A 168 34.84 1.10 -3.04
C LYS A 168 33.45 0.62 -3.50
N GLY A 169 33.40 0.08 -4.71
CA GLY A 169 32.46 -0.98 -5.08
C GLY A 169 31.05 -0.53 -5.48
N GLY A 170 30.87 -0.32 -6.79
CA GLY A 170 29.59 -0.62 -7.44
C GLY A 170 29.40 -2.13 -7.52
N ALA A 171 28.46 -2.64 -6.73
CA ALA A 171 27.88 -3.98 -6.86
C ALA A 171 26.36 -3.77 -6.92
N ALA A 172 25.56 -4.38 -7.79
CA ALA A 172 25.81 -5.23 -8.94
C ALA A 172 24.52 -5.16 -9.78
N LEU A 173 24.62 -4.98 -11.09
CA LEU A 173 23.49 -5.20 -12.01
C LEU A 173 24.04 -5.82 -13.30
N ALA A 174 24.22 -7.15 -13.30
CA ALA A 174 24.30 -7.98 -14.50
C ALA A 174 24.48 -9.45 -14.12
N ALA A 175 23.40 -10.24 -14.19
CA ALA A 175 23.45 -11.67 -14.55
C ALA A 175 22.01 -12.15 -14.76
N ALA A 176 21.52 -12.00 -15.99
CA ALA A 176 20.49 -12.90 -16.53
C ALA A 176 21.23 -14.07 -17.19
N PRO A 177 20.91 -15.33 -16.87
CA PRO A 177 21.23 -16.43 -17.75
C PRO A 177 20.04 -16.71 -18.68
N GLU A 178 20.28 -16.49 -19.99
CA GLU A 178 19.64 -17.26 -21.05
C GLU A 178 20.15 -18.71 -21.01
N GLY A 179 19.30 -19.64 -21.45
CA GLY A 179 19.58 -21.07 -21.60
C GLY A 179 18.48 -21.90 -20.96
N GLU A 180 17.95 -22.96 -21.54
CA GLU A 180 18.01 -23.52 -22.89
C GLU A 180 16.87 -24.56 -22.92
N SER A 181 16.48 -24.96 -24.12
CA SER A 181 15.39 -25.87 -24.46
C SER A 181 15.62 -27.34 -24.09
N GLU A 182 14.55 -28.15 -24.28
CA GLU A 182 14.46 -29.62 -24.31
C GLU A 182 14.37 -30.28 -22.91
N ASP A 183 13.44 -31.19 -22.61
CA ASP A 183 13.03 -32.36 -23.40
C ASP A 183 11.69 -32.90 -22.86
N GLU A 184 10.76 -33.27 -23.76
CA GLU A 184 9.61 -34.13 -23.46
C GLU A 184 10.09 -35.58 -23.34
N PRO A 185 9.48 -36.39 -22.46
CA PRO A 185 9.32 -37.80 -22.74
C PRO A 185 7.84 -38.14 -22.94
N GLN A 186 7.54 -38.55 -24.16
CA GLN A 186 6.48 -39.52 -24.47
C GLN A 186 6.79 -40.89 -23.85
N GLU A 187 5.76 -41.75 -23.88
CA GLU A 187 5.64 -43.17 -23.47
C GLU A 187 4.78 -43.32 -22.21
N THR A 188 3.70 -44.10 -22.17
CA THR A 188 3.02 -45.01 -23.11
C THR A 188 1.61 -45.26 -22.57
#